data_AF-A0A166MFV1-F1
#
_entry.id   AF-A0A166MFV1-F1
#
_cell.length_a   1.000
_cell.length_b   1.000
_cell.length_c   1.000
_cell.angle_alpha   90.00
_cell.angle_beta   90.00
_cell.angle_gamma   90.00
#
_symmetry.space_group_name_H-M   'P 1'
#
loop_
_entity.id
_entity.type
_entity.pdbx_description
1 polymer ?
#
loop_
_entity_poly.entity_id
_entity_poly.type
_entity_poly.pdbx_seq_one_letter_code
_entity_poly.pdbx_strand_id
1 'polypeptide(L)'
;AAGLNYLHTRSPQILHGDFRAVTHLAASRWTTVSTDGRVYICNFDFQPLQRHNLGMDSSLYLAPTTRRWLSPEAANLAIHTAESDVYSFGCFMWELYAGRPPFSNISGGELEITLRHGERPKRPTSLVNDDLWDLIWMCWSRGPRRRPTMARVHDRLRAIGEARTVTPGPLDVPSPPGPSGTLSTA
;
A
#
# COMPACT_ATOMS: atom_id res chain seq x y z
N ALA A 1 -2.71 -7.84 -0.86
CA ALA A 1 -1.59 -8.78 -1.11
C ALA A 1 -2.04 -10.08 -1.78
N ALA A 2 -2.97 -10.84 -1.19
CA ALA A 2 -3.45 -12.12 -1.76
C ALA A 2 -3.92 -12.01 -3.22
N GLY A 3 -4.71 -10.99 -3.55
CA GLY A 3 -5.19 -10.79 -4.94
C GLY A 3 -4.07 -10.53 -5.95
N LEU A 4 -3.08 -9.68 -5.65
CA LEU A 4 -1.92 -9.49 -6.54
C LEU A 4 -1.09 -10.77 -6.68
N ASN A 5 -0.90 -11.52 -5.58
CA ASN A 5 -0.22 -12.81 -5.64
C ASN A 5 -0.96 -13.81 -6.56
N TYR A 6 -2.29 -13.80 -6.52
CA TYR A 6 -3.11 -14.61 -7.42
C TYR A 6 -2.85 -14.25 -8.89
N LEU A 7 -2.81 -12.96 -9.24
CA LEU A 7 -2.51 -12.50 -10.61
C LEU A 7 -1.11 -12.92 -11.06
N HIS A 8 -0.10 -12.70 -10.21
CA HIS A 8 1.31 -13.01 -10.51
C HIS A 8 1.60 -14.49 -10.70
N THR A 9 0.73 -15.38 -10.25
CA THR A 9 0.88 -16.85 -10.36
C THR A 9 0.12 -17.44 -11.55
N ARG A 10 -0.57 -16.62 -12.36
CA ARG A 10 -1.27 -17.11 -13.57
C ARG A 10 -0.28 -17.48 -14.68
N SER A 11 -0.76 -18.27 -15.65
CA SER A 11 -0.03 -18.61 -16.88
C SER A 11 -0.93 -18.33 -18.10
N PRO A 12 -0.63 -17.30 -18.93
CA PRO A 12 0.47 -16.35 -18.77
C PRO A 12 0.32 -15.50 -17.49
N GLN A 13 1.43 -14.99 -16.97
CA GLN A 13 1.43 -14.12 -15.79
C GLN A 13 0.62 -12.85 -16.07
N ILE A 14 -0.28 -12.48 -15.15
CA ILE A 14 -1.08 -11.26 -15.24
C ILE A 14 -0.44 -10.19 -14.35
N LEU A 15 -0.23 -9.00 -14.93
CA LEU A 15 0.28 -7.81 -14.23
C LEU A 15 -0.86 -6.83 -13.98
N HIS A 16 -0.86 -6.18 -12.82
CA HIS A 16 -1.87 -5.16 -12.52
C HIS A 16 -1.56 -3.86 -13.26
N GLY A 17 -0.31 -3.38 -13.19
CA GLY A 17 0.16 -2.21 -13.93
C GLY A 17 -0.25 -0.84 -13.37
N ASP A 18 -1.35 -0.76 -12.63
CA ASP A 18 -1.85 0.49 -12.01
C ASP A 18 -2.47 0.28 -10.60
N PHE A 19 -1.67 -0.15 -9.62
CA PHE A 19 -2.15 -0.48 -8.26
C PHE A 19 -2.09 0.73 -7.30
N ARG A 20 -3.24 1.21 -6.83
CA ARG A 20 -3.39 2.45 -6.02
C ARG A 20 -4.72 2.47 -5.23
N ALA A 21 -4.81 3.25 -4.13
CA ALA A 21 -6.02 3.27 -3.30
C ALA A 21 -7.09 4.24 -3.81
N VAL A 22 -6.65 5.39 -4.36
CA VAL A 22 -7.45 6.54 -4.81
C VAL A 22 -8.59 6.93 -3.86
N THR A 23 -8.24 7.75 -2.90
CA THR A 23 -9.17 8.53 -2.09
C THR A 23 -9.59 9.81 -2.82
N HIS A 24 -10.91 9.92 -3.06
CA HIS A 24 -11.71 11.12 -3.33
C HIS A 24 -11.76 11.80 -4.71
N LEU A 25 -10.90 11.54 -5.70
CA LEU A 25 -10.86 12.37 -6.93
C LEU A 25 -11.01 11.67 -8.29
N ALA A 26 -11.22 10.35 -8.36
CA ALA A 26 -11.48 9.67 -9.63
C ALA A 26 -12.77 8.87 -9.59
N ALA A 27 -13.59 8.99 -10.63
CA ALA A 27 -14.80 8.19 -10.85
C ALA A 27 -14.51 6.67 -10.97
N SER A 28 -13.24 6.29 -11.11
CA SER A 28 -12.78 4.89 -11.17
C SER A 28 -12.09 4.50 -9.87
N ARG A 29 -12.67 3.53 -9.15
CA ARG A 29 -12.09 2.92 -7.95
C ARG A 29 -11.25 1.70 -8.34
N TRP A 30 -9.97 1.72 -8.00
CA TRP A 30 -8.99 0.65 -8.28
C TRP A 30 -8.95 -0.41 -7.16
N THR A 31 -9.49 -0.04 -5.99
CA THR A 31 -9.81 -0.97 -4.91
C THR A 31 -11.20 -0.65 -4.36
N THR A 32 -11.98 -1.67 -4.00
CA THR A 32 -13.27 -1.50 -3.30
C THR A 32 -13.30 -2.32 -2.03
N VAL A 33 -14.04 -1.86 -1.03
CA VAL A 33 -14.22 -2.56 0.24
C VAL A 33 -15.68 -3.01 0.34
N SER A 34 -15.91 -4.30 0.50
CA SER A 34 -17.25 -4.84 0.76
C SER A 34 -17.70 -4.55 2.19
N THR A 35 -18.99 -4.74 2.44
CA THR A 35 -19.62 -4.55 3.75
C THR A 35 -19.08 -5.49 4.83
N ASP A 36 -18.51 -6.63 4.46
CA ASP A 36 -17.83 -7.57 5.37
C ASP A 36 -16.32 -7.25 5.55
N GLY A 37 -15.86 -6.09 5.06
CA GLY A 37 -14.48 -5.62 5.24
C GLY A 37 -13.46 -6.24 4.28
N ARG A 38 -13.88 -6.99 3.27
CA ARG A 38 -12.95 -7.53 2.26
C ARG A 38 -12.59 -6.46 1.24
N VAL A 39 -11.30 -6.38 0.93
CA VAL A 39 -10.77 -5.49 -0.10
C VAL A 39 -10.66 -6.26 -1.42
N TYR A 40 -11.35 -5.78 -2.45
CA TYR A 40 -11.26 -6.27 -3.82
C TYR A 40 -10.37 -5.33 -4.63
N ILE A 41 -9.54 -5.94 -5.46
CA ILE A 41 -8.69 -5.26 -6.42
C ILE A 41 -9.46 -5.21 -7.73
N CYS A 42 -9.53 -4.04 -8.36
CA CYS A 42 -10.30 -3.81 -9.59
C CYS A 42 -9.38 -3.26 -10.69
N ASN A 43 -9.84 -3.31 -11.94
CA ASN A 43 -9.14 -2.73 -13.10
C ASN A 43 -7.71 -3.27 -13.33
N PHE A 44 -7.45 -4.49 -12.88
CA PHE A 44 -6.34 -5.29 -13.40
C PHE A 44 -6.70 -5.72 -14.83
N ASP A 45 -5.73 -5.83 -15.74
CA ASP A 45 -5.90 -6.12 -17.18
C ASP A 45 -6.06 -4.90 -18.14
N PHE A 46 -5.66 -3.69 -17.71
CA PHE A 46 -5.58 -2.49 -18.58
C PHE A 46 -4.14 -2.22 -19.11
N GLN A 47 -3.45 -3.25 -19.60
CA GLN A 47 -2.18 -3.06 -20.31
C GLN A 47 -2.44 -2.90 -21.82
N PRO A 48 -2.03 -1.78 -22.47
CA PRO A 48 -1.85 -1.72 -23.92
C PRO A 48 -0.75 -2.70 -24.42
N LEU A 49 0.11 -3.17 -23.52
CA LEU A 49 1.33 -3.91 -23.84
C LEU A 49 1.13 -5.40 -24.17
N GLN A 50 -0.08 -5.94 -24.03
CA GLN A 50 -0.36 -7.31 -24.49
C GLN A 50 -1.00 -7.37 -25.88
N ARG A 51 -1.35 -6.22 -26.46
CA ARG A 51 -1.85 -6.11 -27.84
C ARG A 51 -1.13 -4.97 -28.55
N HIS A 52 -0.15 -5.33 -29.37
CA HIS A 52 0.56 -4.48 -30.33
C HIS A 52 -0.32 -3.66 -31.31
N ASN A 53 -1.66 -3.56 -31.13
CA ASN A 53 -2.56 -3.04 -32.16
C ASN A 53 -3.88 -2.39 -31.69
N LEU A 54 -4.06 -2.07 -30.41
CA LEU A 54 -5.25 -1.32 -29.98
C LEU A 54 -4.78 -0.02 -29.34
N GLY A 55 -4.92 1.08 -30.09
CA GLY A 55 -4.55 2.44 -29.70
C GLY A 55 -5.31 2.93 -28.46
N MET A 56 -4.92 2.42 -27.30
CA MET A 56 -5.33 2.92 -26.00
C MET A 56 -4.34 3.99 -25.57
N ASP A 57 -4.88 5.15 -25.21
CA ASP A 57 -4.15 6.39 -25.02
C ASP A 57 -3.16 6.30 -23.86
N SER A 58 -1.86 6.38 -24.18
CA SER A 58 -0.76 6.45 -23.23
C SER A 58 -0.86 7.66 -22.27
N SER A 59 -1.76 8.61 -22.55
CA SER A 59 -1.99 9.81 -21.72
C SER A 59 -2.42 9.51 -20.28
N LEU A 60 -3.13 8.42 -20.01
CA LEU A 60 -3.59 8.06 -18.65
C LEU A 60 -2.45 7.64 -17.72
N TYR A 61 -1.40 7.04 -18.27
CA TYR A 61 -0.17 6.68 -17.53
C TYR A 61 0.82 7.84 -17.46
N LEU A 62 0.81 8.74 -18.46
CA LEU A 62 1.61 9.97 -18.46
C LEU A 62 1.03 11.06 -17.55
N ALA A 63 -0.24 10.94 -17.15
CA ALA A 63 -0.89 11.84 -16.22
C ALA A 63 -0.04 11.98 -14.93
N PRO A 64 0.29 13.20 -14.50
CA PRO A 64 1.07 13.44 -13.29
C PRO A 64 0.46 12.80 -12.03
N THR A 65 -0.84 12.51 -12.07
CA THR A 65 -1.57 11.82 -11.01
C THR A 65 -1.07 10.38 -10.85
N THR A 66 -1.00 9.57 -11.91
CA THR A 66 -0.66 8.13 -11.82
C THR A 66 0.82 7.87 -11.48
N ARG A 67 1.75 8.75 -11.88
CA ARG A 67 3.20 8.55 -11.70
C ARG A 67 3.66 8.37 -10.25
N ARG A 68 2.89 8.85 -9.26
CA ARG A 68 3.23 8.79 -7.83
C ARG A 68 3.30 7.36 -7.27
N TRP A 69 2.61 6.42 -7.92
CA TRP A 69 2.58 5.00 -7.52
C TRP A 69 3.49 4.13 -8.38
N LEU A 70 4.09 4.66 -9.45
CA LEU A 70 4.91 3.88 -10.37
C LEU A 70 6.29 3.61 -9.79
N SER A 71 6.78 2.39 -10.04
CA SER A 71 8.19 2.06 -9.85
C SER A 71 9.09 2.91 -10.76
N PRO A 72 10.37 3.11 -10.42
CA PRO A 72 11.29 3.87 -11.27
C PRO A 72 11.37 3.35 -12.71
N GLU A 73 11.37 2.03 -12.91
CA GLU A 73 11.40 1.42 -14.24
C GLU A 73 10.09 1.60 -15.01
N ALA A 74 8.94 1.55 -14.35
CA ALA A 74 7.65 1.82 -14.97
C ALA A 74 7.52 3.31 -15.33
N ALA A 75 7.96 4.20 -14.45
CA ALA A 75 7.89 5.65 -14.66
C ALA A 75 8.83 6.13 -15.78
N ASN A 76 10.06 5.59 -15.85
CA ASN A 76 11.07 6.05 -16.80
C ASN A 76 11.03 5.32 -18.14
N LEU A 77 10.70 4.03 -18.14
CA LEU A 77 10.84 3.15 -19.31
C LEU A 77 9.54 2.47 -19.74
N ALA A 78 8.41 2.76 -19.05
CA ALA A 78 7.14 2.06 -19.24
C ALA A 78 7.26 0.52 -19.12
N ILE A 79 8.23 0.04 -18.35
CA ILE A 79 8.44 -1.38 -18.10
C ILE A 79 7.59 -1.80 -16.90
N HIS A 80 6.58 -2.63 -17.16
CA HIS A 80 5.73 -3.21 -16.12
C HIS A 80 6.10 -4.68 -15.89
N THR A 81 6.29 -5.04 -14.63
CA THR A 81 6.59 -6.40 -14.16
C THR A 81 5.90 -6.69 -12.83
N ALA A 82 5.94 -7.94 -12.37
CA ALA A 82 5.45 -8.30 -11.04
C ALA A 82 6.14 -7.50 -9.93
N GLU A 83 7.43 -7.21 -10.08
CA GLU A 83 8.20 -6.37 -9.16
C GLU A 83 7.75 -4.91 -9.19
N SER A 84 7.31 -4.41 -10.34
CA SER A 84 6.73 -3.07 -10.46
C SER A 84 5.39 -2.97 -9.70
N ASP A 85 4.57 -4.01 -9.75
CA ASP A 85 3.32 -4.11 -8.97
C ASP A 85 3.62 -4.14 -7.46
N VAL A 86 4.69 -4.83 -7.04
CA VAL A 86 5.12 -4.85 -5.62
C VAL A 86 5.47 -3.44 -5.14
N TYR A 87 6.15 -2.64 -5.98
CA TYR A 87 6.46 -1.25 -5.65
C TYR A 87 5.18 -0.43 -5.46
N SER A 88 4.25 -0.52 -6.41
CA SER A 88 2.96 0.17 -6.33
C SER A 88 2.13 -0.30 -5.13
N PHE A 89 2.21 -1.57 -4.76
CA PHE A 89 1.63 -2.10 -3.52
C PHE A 89 2.25 -1.47 -2.26
N GLY A 90 3.56 -1.20 -2.25
CA GLY A 90 4.21 -0.41 -1.20
C GLY A 90 3.66 1.02 -1.10
N CYS A 91 3.49 1.70 -2.24
CA CYS A 91 2.86 3.03 -2.30
C CYS A 91 1.42 3.00 -1.79
N PHE A 92 0.65 1.98 -2.15
CA PHE A 92 -0.71 1.76 -1.65
C PHE A 92 -0.75 1.59 -0.13
N MET A 93 0.10 0.73 0.43
CA MET A 93 0.16 0.55 1.88
C MET A 93 0.51 1.88 2.57
N TRP A 94 1.49 2.62 2.05
CA TRP A 94 1.83 3.94 2.57
C TRP A 94 0.65 4.92 2.52
N GLU A 95 -0.05 4.98 1.39
CA GLU A 95 -1.22 5.84 1.16
C GLU A 95 -2.33 5.58 2.19
N LEU A 96 -2.59 4.31 2.53
CA LEU A 96 -3.58 3.95 3.55
C LEU A 96 -3.28 4.56 4.92
N TYR A 97 -2.01 4.60 5.33
CA TYR A 97 -1.61 5.19 6.61
C TYR A 97 -1.49 6.71 6.53
N ALA A 98 -0.97 7.23 5.42
CA ALA A 98 -0.78 8.67 5.24
C ALA A 98 -2.09 9.42 4.98
N GLY A 99 -3.14 8.73 4.51
CA GLY A 99 -4.43 9.32 4.16
C GLY A 99 -4.37 10.24 2.93
N ARG A 100 -3.31 10.16 2.14
CA ARG A 100 -3.05 11.03 0.97
C ARG A 100 -2.13 10.35 -0.05
N PRO A 101 -2.12 10.82 -1.31
CA PRO A 101 -1.20 10.31 -2.32
C PRO A 101 0.28 10.39 -1.92
N PRO A 102 1.13 9.44 -2.35
CA PRO A 102 2.58 9.55 -2.23
C PRO A 102 3.09 10.88 -2.81
N PHE A 103 4.02 11.51 -2.11
CA PHE A 103 4.62 12.78 -2.51
C PHE A 103 3.62 13.93 -2.69
N SER A 104 2.45 13.92 -2.03
CA SER A 104 1.41 14.95 -2.25
C SER A 104 1.85 16.39 -1.95
N ASN A 105 3.01 16.59 -1.32
CA ASN A 105 3.58 17.88 -0.95
C ASN A 105 4.50 18.50 -2.02
N ILE A 106 4.71 17.84 -3.16
CA ILE A 106 5.57 18.36 -4.23
C ILE A 106 4.84 18.44 -5.58
N SER A 107 5.28 19.39 -6.41
CA SER A 107 4.76 19.65 -7.75
C SER A 107 5.08 18.51 -8.74
N GLY A 108 4.48 18.54 -9.93
CA GLY A 108 4.74 17.53 -10.97
C GLY A 108 6.20 17.54 -11.47
N GLY A 109 6.82 18.71 -11.58
CA GLY A 109 8.24 18.82 -11.96
C GLY A 109 9.18 18.27 -10.89
N GLU A 110 8.93 18.61 -9.62
CA GLU A 110 9.70 18.07 -8.49
C GLU A 110 9.52 16.56 -8.33
N LEU A 111 8.32 16.03 -8.61
CA LEU A 111 8.04 14.60 -8.58
C LEU A 111 8.92 13.85 -9.57
N GLU A 112 9.09 14.36 -10.79
CA GLU A 112 9.95 13.74 -11.81
C GLU A 112 11.40 13.61 -11.32
N ILE A 113 11.93 14.67 -10.72
CA ILE A 113 13.29 14.69 -10.16
C ILE A 113 13.39 13.70 -8.99
N THR A 114 12.43 13.74 -8.07
CA THR A 114 12.34 12.85 -6.89
C THR A 114 12.32 11.38 -7.29
N LEU A 115 11.52 11.02 -8.30
CA LEU A 115 11.42 9.65 -8.80
C LEU A 115 12.72 9.21 -9.49
N ARG A 116 13.38 10.09 -10.26
CA ARG A 116 14.69 9.81 -10.90
C ARG A 116 15.79 9.56 -9.87
N HIS A 117 15.82 10.32 -8.79
CA HIS A 117 16.75 10.08 -7.68
C HIS A 117 16.37 8.86 -6.83
N GLY A 118 15.22 8.24 -7.10
CA GLY A 118 14.76 7.08 -6.35
C GLY A 118 14.52 7.42 -4.88
N GLU A 119 14.06 8.64 -4.60
CA GLU A 119 13.59 9.04 -3.29
C GLU A 119 12.29 8.32 -2.93
N ARG A 120 11.95 8.33 -1.64
CA ARG A 120 10.79 7.62 -1.09
C ARG A 120 9.94 8.56 -0.23
N PRO A 121 8.63 8.34 -0.13
CA PRO A 121 7.81 9.10 0.79
C PRO A 121 8.31 8.95 2.23
N LYS A 122 8.23 10.03 3.01
CA LYS A 122 8.56 10.00 4.45
C LYS A 122 7.63 9.04 5.17
N ARG A 123 8.12 8.35 6.21
CA ARG A 123 7.29 7.50 7.08
C ARG A 123 6.10 8.29 7.63
N PRO A 124 4.85 7.81 7.48
CA PRO A 124 3.68 8.47 8.08
C PRO A 124 3.77 8.41 9.61
N THR A 125 3.45 9.51 10.29
CA THR A 125 3.44 9.55 11.76
C THR A 125 2.36 8.66 12.37
N SER A 126 1.28 8.42 11.64
CA SER A 126 0.20 7.46 11.96
C SER A 126 0.65 6.00 11.90
N LEU A 127 1.75 5.69 11.21
CA LEU A 127 2.28 4.33 11.07
C LEU A 127 3.23 4.00 12.21
N VAL A 128 2.68 3.40 13.26
CA VAL A 128 3.40 3.06 14.51
C VAL A 128 4.14 1.72 14.46
N ASN A 129 3.78 0.80 13.55
CA ASN A 129 4.37 -0.54 13.49
C ASN A 129 5.62 -0.58 12.61
N ASP A 130 6.77 -0.92 13.20
CA ASP A 130 8.07 -0.97 12.51
C ASP A 130 8.18 -2.10 11.49
N ASP A 131 7.67 -3.30 11.80
CA ASP A 131 7.70 -4.44 10.85
C ASP A 131 6.94 -4.13 9.55
N LEU A 132 5.84 -3.40 9.66
CA LEU A 132 5.05 -2.96 8.52
C LEU A 132 5.76 -1.86 7.75
N TRP A 133 6.42 -0.92 8.44
CA TRP A 133 7.26 0.07 7.78
C TRP A 133 8.43 -0.58 7.02
N ASP A 134 9.11 -1.54 7.63
CA ASP A 134 10.18 -2.30 7.00
C ASP A 134 9.68 -3.05 5.77
N LEU A 135 8.49 -3.64 5.84
CA LEU A 135 7.85 -4.29 4.69
C LEU A 135 7.55 -3.30 3.56
N ILE A 136 6.96 -2.14 3.87
CA ILE A 136 6.74 -1.06 2.89
C ILE A 136 8.07 -0.64 2.25
N TRP A 137 9.11 -0.46 3.07
CA TRP A 137 10.43 -0.08 2.60
C TRP A 137 11.07 -1.11 1.67
N MET A 138 10.95 -2.41 2.00
CA MET A 138 11.43 -3.51 1.15
C MET A 138 10.75 -3.54 -0.22
N CYS A 139 9.44 -3.28 -0.27
CA CYS A 139 8.69 -3.15 -1.54
C CYS A 139 9.25 -2.03 -2.44
N TRP A 140 9.93 -1.04 -1.86
CA TRP A 140 10.52 0.08 -2.58
C TRP A 140 12.02 -0.06 -2.89
N SER A 141 12.57 -1.28 -2.78
CA SER A 141 13.95 -1.55 -3.18
C SER A 141 14.23 -1.04 -4.60
N ARG A 142 15.33 -0.28 -4.77
CA ARG A 142 15.72 0.29 -6.08
C ARG A 142 15.87 -0.79 -7.15
N GLY A 143 16.57 -1.89 -6.83
CA GLY A 143 16.66 -3.05 -7.70
C GLY A 143 15.35 -3.84 -7.71
N PRO A 144 14.65 -4.00 -8.85
CA PRO A 144 13.35 -4.68 -8.90
C PRO A 144 13.40 -6.09 -8.30
N ARG A 145 14.45 -6.86 -8.64
CA ARG A 145 14.67 -8.23 -8.12
C ARG A 145 14.94 -8.32 -6.62
N ARG A 146 15.26 -7.21 -5.96
CA ARG A 146 15.43 -7.17 -4.49
C ARG A 146 14.11 -6.96 -3.75
N ARG A 147 13.04 -6.60 -4.47
CA ARG A 147 11.70 -6.47 -3.89
C ARG A 147 11.17 -7.88 -3.56
N PRO A 148 10.42 -8.03 -2.46
CA PRO A 148 9.78 -9.31 -2.14
C PRO A 148 8.73 -9.68 -3.20
N THR A 149 8.50 -10.98 -3.42
CA THR A 149 7.33 -11.41 -4.20
C THR A 149 6.04 -11.12 -3.44
N MET A 150 4.91 -11.02 -4.14
CA MET A 150 3.62 -10.81 -3.47
C MET A 150 3.22 -11.95 -2.53
N ALA A 151 3.72 -13.17 -2.75
CA ALA A 151 3.63 -14.28 -1.80
C ALA A 151 4.32 -13.93 -0.47
N ARG A 152 5.60 -13.50 -0.52
CA ARG A 152 6.35 -13.09 0.68
C ARG A 152 5.72 -11.89 1.38
N VAL A 153 5.20 -10.93 0.62
CA VAL A 153 4.47 -9.78 1.17
C VAL A 153 3.21 -10.24 1.90
N HIS A 154 2.43 -11.14 1.29
CA HIS A 154 1.23 -11.69 1.89
C HIS A 154 1.52 -12.42 3.20
N ASP A 155 2.53 -13.29 3.22
CA ASP A 155 2.88 -14.07 4.42
C ASP A 155 3.36 -13.16 5.55
N ARG A 156 4.14 -12.13 5.23
CA ARG A 156 4.63 -11.17 6.23
C ARG A 156 3.51 -10.30 6.79
N LEU A 157 2.55 -9.89 5.96
CA LEU A 157 1.36 -9.18 6.44
C LEU A 157 0.49 -10.05 7.35
N ARG A 158 0.35 -11.36 7.05
CA ARG A 158 -0.36 -12.29 7.96
C ARG A 158 0.33 -12.37 9.31
N ALA A 159 1.65 -12.56 9.33
CA ALA A 159 2.42 -12.64 10.57
C ALA A 159 2.28 -11.35 11.42
N ILE A 160 2.36 -10.18 10.78
CA ILE A 160 2.15 -8.88 11.46
C ILE A 160 0.72 -8.76 12.02
N GLY A 161 -0.29 -9.24 11.28
CA GLY A 161 -1.67 -9.22 11.72
C GLY A 161 -1.95 -10.14 12.91
N GLU A 162 -1.39 -11.36 12.90
CA GLU A 162 -1.51 -12.35 13.98
C GLU A 162 -0.79 -11.90 15.26
N ALA A 163 0.35 -11.21 15.14
CA ALA A 163 1.03 -10.62 16.29
C ALA A 163 0.20 -9.53 17.00
N ARG A 164 -0.77 -8.91 16.31
CA ARG A 164 -1.67 -7.89 16.89
C ARG A 164 -2.89 -8.47 17.59
N THR A 165 -3.26 -9.73 17.33
CA THR A 165 -4.38 -10.39 18.00
C THR A 165 -3.97 -11.06 19.31
N VAL A 166 -2.66 -11.21 19.57
CA VAL A 166 -2.09 -11.74 20.81
C VAL A 166 -1.69 -10.58 21.74
N THR A 167 -2.68 -9.91 22.32
CA THR A 167 -2.65 -9.34 23.70
C THR A 167 -4.00 -8.72 24.04
N PRO A 168 -4.78 -9.35 24.93
CA PRO A 168 -5.39 -8.66 26.04
C PRO A 168 -4.55 -9.00 27.27
N GLY A 169 -3.67 -8.09 27.67
CA GLY A 169 -3.20 -8.10 29.06
C GLY A 169 -4.41 -7.88 29.98
N PRO A 170 -4.42 -8.43 31.21
CA PRO A 170 -5.50 -8.20 32.15
C PRO A 170 -5.72 -6.69 32.30
N LEU A 171 -6.96 -6.24 32.15
CA LEU A 171 -7.32 -4.88 32.53
C LEU A 171 -7.03 -4.75 34.03
N ASP A 172 -6.03 -3.95 34.40
CA ASP A 172 -5.85 -3.49 35.78
C ASP A 172 -7.07 -2.63 36.13
N VAL A 173 -8.13 -3.30 36.61
CA VAL A 173 -9.27 -2.63 37.22
C VAL A 173 -8.81 -2.17 38.61
N PRO A 174 -8.74 -0.86 38.88
CA PRO A 174 -8.42 -0.39 40.22
C PRO A 174 -9.44 -0.96 41.20
N SER A 175 -8.97 -1.58 42.29
CA SER A 175 -9.87 -2.08 43.33
C SER A 175 -10.73 -0.92 43.87
N PRO A 176 -12.04 -1.14 44.10
CA PRO A 176 -12.89 -0.08 44.62
C PRO A 176 -12.40 0.37 45.99
N PRO A 177 -12.49 1.67 46.31
CA PRO A 177 -12.14 2.15 47.64
C PRO A 177 -13.02 1.46 48.67
N GLY A 178 -12.39 0.88 49.70
CA GLY A 178 -13.08 0.23 50.82
C GLY A 178 -13.98 1.22 51.57
N PRO A 179 -14.98 0.73 52.32
CA PRO A 179 -15.95 1.58 52.99
C PRO A 179 -15.27 2.49 54.02
N SER A 180 -15.37 3.80 53.82
CA SER A 180 -14.97 4.81 54.79
C SER A 180 -15.75 4.61 56.08
N GLY A 181 -15.02 4.26 57.15
CA GLY A 181 -15.57 4.03 58.48
C GLY A 181 -16.23 5.28 59.07
N THR A 182 -17.47 5.05 59.54
CA THR A 182 -18.07 5.53 60.80
C THR A 182 -17.85 6.99 61.21
N LEU A 183 -18.96 7.73 61.15
CA LEU A 183 -19.29 8.87 62.00
C LEU A 183 -18.99 8.57 63.48
N SER A 184 -18.13 9.38 64.10
CA SER A 184 -18.03 9.47 65.55
C SER A 184 -18.85 10.66 66.04
N THR A 185 -20.00 10.35 66.62
CA THR A 185 -20.73 11.22 67.56
C THR A 185 -20.15 11.05 68.96
N ALA A 186 -19.66 12.15 69.55
CA ALA A 186 -19.79 12.52 70.97
C ALA A 186 -18.97 13.81 71.21
#